data_AF-X0X479-F1
#
_entry.id   AF-X0X479-F1
#
_cell.length_a   1.000
_cell.length_b   1.000
_cell.length_c   1.000
_cell.angle_alpha   90.00
_cell.angle_beta   90.00
_cell.angle_gamma   90.00
#
_symmetry.space_group_name_H-M   'P 1'
#
loop_
_entity.id
_entity.type
_entity.pdbx_description
1 polymer ?
#
loop_
_entity_poly.entity_id
_entity_poly.type
_entity_poly.pdbx_seq_one_letter_code
_entity_poly.pdbx_strand_id
1 'polypeptide(L)'
;TNYYNGVKARYLAEAGIQEAIARLREHVKSSAFDYEGEEWCAGATDAEWISESAPVYTVTSNIATNETATVEIVDEQRKININNASQQLLRWLLYNVSRHVCGDDPGNYGELPGNAIPDAQEISNNSPYETIEQLKQLDVFQENELFYDSFKEYVTVDSYRDRNSSYRSPVNINTAELWTLRSLFRYDYDDDDYDMIQWRINDLSEAIYDRVHDGGNPFTTWSDFKSFIDTYDGGVSLFDNDVVEGVNSNFN
;
A
#
# COMPACT_ATOMS: atom_id res chain seq x y z
N THR A 1 -29.95 -16.01 -22.97
CA THR A 1 -29.48 -14.62 -23.07
C THR A 1 -28.23 -14.32 -22.24
N ASN A 2 -27.80 -15.19 -21.30
CA ASN A 2 -26.73 -14.89 -20.34
C ASN A 2 -25.30 -15.22 -20.81
N TYR A 3 -25.11 -16.30 -21.59
CA TYR A 3 -23.77 -16.75 -22.04
C TYR A 3 -23.07 -15.77 -22.99
N TYR A 4 -23.79 -15.23 -23.97
CA TYR A 4 -23.22 -14.29 -24.95
C TYR A 4 -22.78 -12.97 -24.30
N ASN A 5 -23.50 -12.50 -23.29
CA ASN A 5 -23.14 -11.29 -22.56
C ASN A 5 -21.90 -11.51 -21.68
N GLY A 6 -21.77 -12.68 -21.03
CA GLY A 6 -20.57 -13.03 -20.27
C GLY A 6 -19.31 -13.13 -21.14
N VAL A 7 -19.41 -13.71 -22.34
CA VAL A 7 -18.29 -13.77 -23.30
C VAL A 7 -17.89 -12.37 -23.79
N LYS A 8 -18.87 -11.51 -24.08
CA LYS A 8 -18.60 -10.11 -24.45
C LYS A 8 -17.91 -9.33 -23.32
N ALA A 9 -18.43 -9.44 -22.09
CA ALA A 9 -17.84 -8.78 -20.92
C ALA A 9 -16.38 -9.20 -20.70
N ARG A 10 -16.08 -10.50 -20.88
CA ARG A 10 -14.70 -11.01 -20.81
C ARG A 10 -13.80 -10.37 -21.87
N TYR A 11 -14.23 -10.29 -23.12
CA TYR A 11 -13.41 -9.65 -24.17
C TYR A 11 -13.21 -8.15 -23.93
N LEU A 12 -14.20 -7.46 -23.36
CA LEU A 12 -14.05 -6.07 -22.94
C LEU A 12 -13.02 -5.92 -21.82
N ALA A 13 -13.04 -6.80 -20.81
CA ALA A 13 -12.03 -6.83 -19.77
C ALA A 13 -10.63 -7.14 -20.32
N GLU A 14 -10.50 -8.12 -21.22
CA GLU A 14 -9.23 -8.44 -21.88
C GLU A 14 -8.68 -7.25 -22.68
N ALA A 15 -9.53 -6.52 -23.41
CA ALA A 15 -9.13 -5.30 -24.11
C ALA A 15 -8.66 -4.21 -23.13
N GLY A 16 -9.34 -4.05 -22.00
CA GLY A 16 -8.94 -3.16 -20.93
C GLY A 16 -7.57 -3.48 -20.34
N ILE A 17 -7.28 -4.76 -20.10
CA ILE A 17 -5.97 -5.22 -19.63
C ILE A 17 -4.87 -4.91 -20.66
N GLN A 18 -5.14 -5.12 -21.96
CA GLN A 18 -4.15 -4.82 -23.01
C GLN A 18 -3.84 -3.32 -23.10
N GLU A 19 -4.84 -2.46 -22.94
CA GLU A 19 -4.66 -1.01 -22.88
C GLU A 19 -3.80 -0.60 -21.67
N ALA A 20 -4.09 -1.13 -20.48
CA ALA A 20 -3.27 -0.90 -19.28
C ALA A 20 -1.81 -1.32 -19.51
N ILE A 21 -1.57 -2.49 -20.10
CA ILE A 21 -0.23 -2.97 -20.45
C ILE A 21 0.46 -2.03 -21.44
N ALA A 22 -0.26 -1.50 -22.42
CA ALA A 22 0.31 -0.57 -23.41
C ALA A 22 0.78 0.73 -22.76
N ARG A 23 -0.03 1.30 -21.86
CA ARG A 23 0.32 2.52 -21.10
C ARG A 23 1.53 2.32 -20.19
N LEU A 24 1.55 1.22 -19.43
CA LEU A 24 2.72 0.89 -18.60
C LEU A 24 4.00 0.73 -19.45
N ARG A 25 3.91 0.12 -20.63
CA ARG A 25 5.07 -0.02 -21.55
C ARG A 25 5.56 1.30 -22.13
N GLU A 26 4.68 2.27 -22.31
CA GLU A 26 5.05 3.63 -22.71
C GLU A 26 5.74 4.35 -21.55
N HIS A 27 5.18 4.21 -20.34
CA HIS A 27 5.67 4.85 -19.13
C HIS A 27 7.06 4.38 -18.69
N VAL A 28 7.33 3.07 -18.71
CA VAL A 28 8.64 2.46 -18.35
C VAL A 28 9.81 3.06 -19.14
N LYS A 29 9.56 3.74 -20.25
CA LYS A 29 10.60 4.40 -21.06
C LYS A 29 10.89 5.85 -20.66
N SER A 30 10.10 6.43 -19.76
CA SER A 30 10.01 7.89 -19.56
C SER A 30 10.34 8.38 -18.16
N SER A 31 10.23 7.53 -17.13
CA SER A 31 10.53 7.87 -15.73
C SER A 31 11.42 6.83 -15.07
N ALA A 32 12.14 7.26 -14.04
CA ALA A 32 13.03 6.42 -13.26
C ALA A 32 12.38 5.96 -11.94
N PHE A 33 11.20 6.50 -11.60
CA PHE A 33 10.42 6.21 -10.41
C PHE A 33 8.93 6.34 -10.73
N ASP A 34 8.07 5.61 -10.02
CA ASP A 34 6.61 5.63 -10.23
C ASP A 34 5.91 6.46 -9.12
N TYR A 35 4.93 7.31 -9.47
CA TYR A 35 4.15 8.12 -8.52
C TYR A 35 2.73 8.44 -9.02
N GLU A 36 1.83 8.88 -8.12
CA GLU A 36 0.39 9.04 -8.45
C GLU A 36 0.05 10.13 -9.48
N GLY A 37 0.97 11.06 -9.74
CA GLY A 37 0.75 12.11 -10.74
C GLY A 37 1.06 11.70 -12.19
N GLU A 38 1.43 10.45 -12.43
CA GLU A 38 1.80 9.96 -13.76
C GLU A 38 0.59 9.52 -14.57
N GLU A 39 0.71 9.54 -15.90
CA GLU A 39 -0.40 9.20 -16.79
C GLU A 39 -0.96 7.79 -16.59
N TRP A 40 -0.13 6.84 -16.11
CA TRP A 40 -0.56 5.48 -15.76
C TRP A 40 -1.37 5.44 -14.45
N CYS A 41 -1.26 6.47 -13.62
CA CYS A 41 -1.92 6.63 -12.33
C CYS A 41 -2.99 7.77 -12.35
N ALA A 42 -3.28 8.39 -13.49
CA ALA A 42 -4.25 9.50 -13.57
C ALA A 42 -5.65 9.07 -14.07
N GLY A 43 -5.80 7.82 -14.54
CA GLY A 43 -7.02 7.34 -15.19
C GLY A 43 -7.23 7.98 -16.57
N ALA A 44 -8.03 7.35 -17.43
CA ALA A 44 -8.45 7.98 -18.69
C ALA A 44 -9.52 9.02 -18.35
N THR A 45 -9.15 10.29 -18.51
CA THR A 45 -9.99 11.47 -18.29
C THR A 45 -11.36 11.34 -18.95
N ASP A 46 -12.40 11.16 -18.13
CA ASP A 46 -13.75 11.72 -18.27
C ASP A 46 -14.63 11.47 -17.02
N ALA A 47 -14.06 11.60 -15.81
CA ALA A 47 -14.86 11.56 -14.59
C ALA A 47 -14.38 12.62 -13.59
N GLU A 48 -15.35 13.37 -13.06
CA GLU A 48 -15.19 14.30 -11.94
C GLU A 48 -14.44 13.61 -10.79
N TRP A 49 -13.55 14.38 -10.17
CA TRP A 49 -12.76 14.00 -9.00
C TRP A 49 -13.65 13.38 -7.92
N ILE A 50 -13.59 12.06 -7.77
CA ILE A 50 -14.08 11.38 -6.58
C ILE A 50 -12.84 11.01 -5.76
N SER A 51 -12.86 11.51 -4.52
CA SER A 51 -11.88 11.32 -3.46
C SER A 51 -11.52 9.85 -3.20
N GLU A 52 -10.28 9.65 -2.69
CA GLU A 52 -9.81 8.48 -1.93
C GLU A 52 -9.83 7.10 -2.63
N SER A 53 -10.02 7.03 -3.95
CA SER A 53 -9.95 5.77 -4.70
C SER A 53 -8.89 5.83 -5.78
N ALA A 54 -8.20 4.71 -6.01
CA ALA A 54 -7.12 4.64 -6.99
C ALA A 54 -7.64 4.91 -8.42
N PRO A 55 -6.75 5.21 -9.37
CA PRO A 55 -7.12 5.84 -10.63
C PRO A 55 -7.78 4.91 -11.62
N VAL A 56 -8.97 5.34 -12.05
CA VAL A 56 -9.90 4.56 -12.83
C VAL A 56 -9.86 4.95 -14.32
N TYR A 57 -9.48 4.03 -15.20
CA TYR A 57 -9.66 4.11 -16.65
C TYR A 57 -11.02 3.61 -17.09
N THR A 58 -11.74 4.35 -17.92
CA THR A 58 -12.95 3.83 -18.57
C THR A 58 -12.66 3.53 -20.04
N VAL A 59 -12.64 2.25 -20.40
CA VAL A 59 -12.65 1.78 -21.78
C VAL A 59 -14.10 1.67 -22.26
N THR A 60 -14.56 2.67 -23.00
CA THR A 60 -15.89 2.63 -23.63
C THR A 60 -15.81 1.85 -24.94
N SER A 61 -16.58 0.77 -25.07
CA SER A 61 -16.73 0.09 -26.36
C SER A 61 -17.97 0.59 -27.10
N ASN A 62 -17.78 1.05 -28.33
CA ASN A 62 -18.89 1.42 -29.22
C ASN A 62 -19.53 0.17 -29.87
N ILE A 63 -19.89 -0.84 -29.09
CA ILE A 63 -20.60 -2.03 -29.59
C ILE A 63 -22.11 -1.85 -29.39
N ALA A 64 -22.74 -0.93 -30.12
CA ALA A 64 -24.21 -0.77 -30.25
C ALA A 64 -25.07 -0.68 -28.96
N THR A 65 -24.51 -0.78 -27.76
CA THR A 65 -25.22 -0.86 -26.46
C THR A 65 -24.68 0.11 -25.39
N ASN A 66 -23.68 0.95 -25.70
CA ASN A 66 -23.01 1.84 -24.73
C ASN A 66 -22.43 1.11 -23.50
N GLU A 67 -21.97 -0.13 -23.66
CA GLU A 67 -21.33 -0.88 -22.58
C GLU A 67 -19.89 -0.39 -22.33
N THR A 68 -19.62 0.06 -21.11
CA THR A 68 -18.32 0.54 -20.63
C THR A 68 -17.63 -0.54 -19.81
N ALA A 69 -16.34 -0.73 -20.01
CA ALA A 69 -15.47 -1.46 -19.10
C ALA A 69 -14.59 -0.46 -18.37
N THR A 70 -14.38 -0.70 -17.09
CA THR A 70 -13.56 0.15 -16.25
C THR A 70 -12.35 -0.66 -15.79
N VAL A 71 -11.16 -0.08 -15.91
CA VAL A 71 -9.87 -0.69 -15.61
C VAL A 71 -9.17 0.24 -14.65
N GLU A 72 -8.65 -0.27 -13.55
CA GLU A 72 -7.88 0.52 -12.58
C GLU A 72 -6.48 -0.05 -12.55
N ILE A 73 -5.46 0.82 -12.56
CA ILE A 73 -4.07 0.39 -12.37
C ILE A 73 -3.67 0.86 -10.98
N VAL A 74 -3.40 -0.11 -10.12
CA VAL A 74 -2.97 0.13 -8.74
C VAL A 74 -1.52 -0.32 -8.61
N ASP A 75 -0.68 0.54 -8.04
CA ASP A 75 0.65 0.13 -7.63
C ASP A 75 0.56 -0.73 -6.38
N GLU A 76 0.66 -2.05 -6.52
CA GLU A 76 0.66 -2.97 -5.38
C GLU A 76 1.89 -2.81 -4.47
N GLN A 77 2.95 -2.13 -4.93
CA GLN A 77 4.09 -1.75 -4.07
C GLN A 77 3.73 -0.61 -3.11
N ARG A 78 2.55 0.01 -3.22
CA ARG A 78 2.05 0.95 -2.20
C ARG A 78 1.66 0.29 -0.87
N LYS A 79 1.62 -1.05 -0.85
CA LYS A 79 1.18 -1.88 0.27
C LYS A 79 2.35 -2.62 0.91
N ILE A 80 2.19 -3.04 2.17
CA ILE A 80 3.20 -3.85 2.87
C ILE A 80 3.14 -5.29 2.38
N ASN A 81 4.25 -5.82 1.87
CA ASN A 81 4.35 -7.23 1.54
C ASN A 81 4.49 -8.08 2.82
N ILE A 82 3.42 -8.80 3.18
CA ILE A 82 3.35 -9.60 4.41
C ILE A 82 4.35 -10.76 4.47
N ASN A 83 4.85 -11.20 3.31
CA ASN A 83 5.86 -12.26 3.25
C ASN A 83 7.25 -11.74 3.64
N ASN A 84 7.49 -10.44 3.53
CA ASN A 84 8.77 -9.78 3.86
C ASN A 84 8.75 -9.09 5.22
N ALA A 85 7.57 -8.63 5.64
CA ALA A 85 7.38 -7.80 6.82
C ALA A 85 7.94 -8.46 8.10
N SER A 86 8.60 -7.67 8.95
CA SER A 86 8.91 -8.14 10.29
C SER A 86 7.67 -8.23 11.16
N GLN A 87 7.76 -9.04 12.22
CA GLN A 87 6.74 -9.06 13.26
C GLN A 87 6.51 -7.67 13.87
N GLN A 88 7.54 -6.83 13.97
CA GLN A 88 7.37 -5.47 14.48
C GLN A 88 6.56 -4.61 13.50
N LEU A 89 6.90 -4.64 12.21
CA LEU A 89 6.13 -3.94 11.18
C LEU A 89 4.66 -4.42 11.15
N LEU A 90 4.44 -5.73 11.18
CA LEU A 90 3.09 -6.32 11.21
C LEU A 90 2.30 -5.89 12.46
N ARG A 91 2.96 -5.83 13.63
CA ARG A 91 2.35 -5.36 14.88
C ARG A 91 1.88 -3.91 14.76
N TRP A 92 2.67 -3.04 14.15
CA TRP A 92 2.31 -1.64 13.94
C TRP A 92 1.24 -1.45 12.87
N LEU A 93 1.28 -2.26 11.81
CA LEU A 93 0.21 -2.27 10.82
C LEU A 93 -1.13 -2.69 11.43
N LEU A 94 -1.19 -3.80 12.17
CA LEU A 94 -2.39 -4.24 12.88
C LEU A 94 -2.92 -3.14 13.82
N TYR A 95 -2.02 -2.46 14.53
CA TYR A 95 -2.37 -1.36 15.41
C TYR A 95 -3.00 -0.17 14.65
N ASN A 96 -2.36 0.28 13.57
CA ASN A 96 -2.83 1.42 12.78
C ASN A 96 -4.15 1.12 12.06
N VAL A 97 -4.30 -0.08 11.50
CA VAL A 97 -5.56 -0.54 10.89
C VAL A 97 -6.66 -0.64 11.95
N SER A 98 -6.36 -1.15 13.15
CA SER A 98 -7.34 -1.21 14.23
C SER A 98 -7.86 0.18 14.60
N ARG A 99 -6.99 1.20 14.68
CA ARG A 99 -7.43 2.59 14.89
C ARG A 99 -8.25 3.15 13.73
N HIS A 100 -7.86 2.84 12.50
CA HIS A 100 -8.60 3.28 11.33
C HIS A 100 -10.03 2.72 11.32
N VAL A 101 -10.20 1.45 11.68
CA VAL A 101 -11.50 0.75 11.66
C VAL A 101 -12.34 1.01 12.91
N CYS A 102 -11.70 1.07 14.08
CA CYS A 102 -12.38 1.12 15.38
C CYS A 102 -12.36 2.50 16.05
N GLY A 103 -11.62 3.47 15.53
CA GLY A 103 -11.46 4.80 16.10
C GLY A 103 -10.47 4.86 17.28
N ASP A 104 -10.49 6.00 18.00
CA ASP A 104 -9.56 6.29 19.11
C ASP A 104 -9.93 5.61 20.45
N ASP A 105 -11.07 4.93 20.53
CA ASP A 105 -11.47 4.11 21.69
C ASP A 105 -11.27 2.64 21.34
N PRO A 106 -10.08 2.08 21.58
CA PRO A 106 -9.77 0.76 21.08
C PRO A 106 -10.51 -0.33 21.85
N GLY A 107 -11.35 -0.04 22.86
CA GLY A 107 -11.88 -0.91 23.93
C GLY A 107 -12.43 -2.33 23.63
N ASN A 108 -12.36 -2.84 22.40
CA ASN A 108 -12.48 -4.27 22.08
C ASN A 108 -11.20 -4.89 21.44
N TYR A 109 -10.34 -4.07 20.81
CA TYR A 109 -8.92 -4.33 20.48
C TYR A 109 -7.96 -3.58 21.45
N GLY A 110 -8.52 -3.11 22.57
CA GLY A 110 -7.99 -2.08 23.43
C GLY A 110 -7.21 -2.66 24.56
N GLU A 111 -5.93 -2.91 24.30
CA GLU A 111 -4.88 -2.94 25.31
C GLU A 111 -3.52 -2.89 24.60
N LEU A 112 -3.11 -1.69 24.15
CA LEU A 112 -1.75 -1.44 23.65
C LEU A 112 -1.32 -2.46 22.57
N PRO A 113 -0.06 -2.50 22.12
CA PRO A 113 0.37 -3.50 21.16
C PRO A 113 0.64 -4.87 21.84
N GLY A 114 -0.14 -5.23 22.87
CA GLY A 114 -0.02 -6.47 23.65
C GLY A 114 -0.70 -7.65 22.97
N ASN A 115 -1.94 -7.47 22.52
CA ASN A 115 -2.68 -8.47 21.72
C ASN A 115 -2.22 -8.50 20.26
N ALA A 116 -1.68 -7.39 19.75
CA ALA A 116 -1.07 -7.35 18.41
C ALA A 116 0.24 -8.16 18.29
N ILE A 117 0.90 -8.52 19.40
CA ILE A 117 2.11 -9.37 19.36
C ILE A 117 1.77 -10.81 18.97
N PRO A 118 0.83 -11.51 19.65
CA PRO A 118 0.35 -12.82 19.22
C PRO A 118 -0.13 -12.82 17.77
N ASP A 119 -0.93 -11.83 17.38
CA ASP A 119 -1.50 -11.76 16.03
C ASP A 119 -0.42 -11.54 14.96
N ALA A 120 0.52 -10.61 15.19
CA ALA A 120 1.66 -10.41 14.29
C ALA A 120 2.58 -11.64 14.23
N GLN A 121 2.72 -12.36 15.36
CA GLN A 121 3.46 -13.63 15.40
C GLN A 121 2.76 -14.70 14.56
N GLU A 122 1.44 -14.81 14.67
CA GLU A 122 0.63 -15.76 13.91
C GLU A 122 0.78 -15.50 12.40
N ILE A 123 0.64 -14.24 11.98
CA ILE A 123 0.83 -13.85 10.57
C ILE A 123 2.25 -14.21 10.11
N SER A 124 3.28 -13.84 10.88
CA SER A 124 4.67 -14.12 10.51
C SER A 124 5.02 -15.60 10.50
N ASN A 125 4.38 -16.43 11.35
CA ASN A 125 4.66 -17.86 11.46
C ASN A 125 4.03 -18.69 10.34
N ASN A 126 2.91 -18.22 9.79
CA ASN A 126 2.20 -18.89 8.69
C ASN A 126 2.65 -18.39 7.30
N SER A 127 3.52 -17.38 7.24
CA SER A 127 4.21 -16.94 6.02
C SER A 127 5.17 -18.04 5.49
N PRO A 128 5.35 -18.20 4.16
CA PRO A 128 4.81 -17.36 3.09
C PRO A 128 3.37 -17.71 2.70
N TYR A 129 2.62 -16.68 2.36
CA TYR A 129 1.31 -16.77 1.73
C TYR A 129 1.44 -16.79 0.21
N GLU A 130 0.55 -17.53 -0.44
CA GLU A 130 0.34 -17.54 -1.89
C GLU A 130 -0.75 -16.55 -2.31
N THR A 131 -1.75 -16.31 -1.45
CA THR A 131 -2.83 -15.33 -1.70
C THR A 131 -3.19 -14.59 -0.41
N ILE A 132 -3.75 -13.38 -0.55
CA ILE A 132 -4.18 -12.57 0.60
C ILE A 132 -5.32 -13.27 1.36
N GLU A 133 -6.18 -14.03 0.68
CA GLU A 133 -7.32 -14.72 1.29
C GLU A 133 -6.91 -15.80 2.28
N GLN A 134 -5.69 -16.32 2.21
CA GLN A 134 -5.17 -17.27 3.21
C GLN A 134 -5.12 -16.65 4.61
N LEU A 135 -5.00 -15.32 4.72
CA LEU A 135 -5.08 -14.63 6.02
C LEU A 135 -6.43 -14.82 6.71
N LYS A 136 -7.54 -15.02 5.97
CA LYS A 136 -8.86 -15.27 6.59
C LYS A 136 -8.89 -16.50 7.50
N GLN A 137 -7.91 -17.39 7.36
CA GLN A 137 -7.81 -18.62 8.16
C GLN A 137 -7.16 -18.39 9.52
N LEU A 138 -6.55 -17.23 9.75
CA LEU A 138 -5.89 -16.90 11.03
C LEU A 138 -6.91 -16.43 12.06
N ASP A 139 -6.67 -16.77 13.32
CA ASP A 139 -7.63 -16.51 14.40
C ASP A 139 -7.93 -15.00 14.55
N VAL A 140 -6.93 -14.14 14.33
CA VAL A 140 -7.09 -12.67 14.32
C VAL A 140 -8.14 -12.15 13.31
N PHE A 141 -8.38 -12.87 12.21
CA PHE A 141 -9.28 -12.44 11.13
C PHE A 141 -10.60 -13.22 11.08
N GLN A 142 -10.71 -14.37 11.73
CA GLN A 142 -11.87 -15.27 11.62
C GLN A 142 -13.16 -14.65 12.18
N GLU A 143 -13.08 -13.83 13.23
CA GLU A 143 -14.26 -13.28 13.92
C GLU A 143 -14.59 -11.84 13.53
N ASN A 144 -13.79 -11.22 12.65
CA ASN A 144 -13.94 -9.81 12.28
C ASN A 144 -13.70 -9.56 10.78
N GLU A 145 -14.75 -9.81 9.98
CA GLU A 145 -14.71 -9.60 8.52
C GLU A 145 -14.40 -8.14 8.14
N LEU A 146 -14.90 -7.16 8.90
CA LEU A 146 -14.61 -5.74 8.66
C LEU A 146 -13.13 -5.42 8.86
N PHE A 147 -12.51 -5.99 9.90
CA PHE A 147 -11.09 -5.80 10.15
C PHE A 147 -10.24 -6.47 9.06
N TYR A 148 -10.58 -7.69 8.65
CA TYR A 148 -9.91 -8.34 7.51
C TYR A 148 -10.05 -7.50 6.22
N ASP A 149 -11.26 -7.05 5.91
CA ASP A 149 -11.54 -6.28 4.70
C ASP A 149 -10.84 -4.93 4.69
N SER A 150 -10.54 -4.36 5.86
CA SER A 150 -9.73 -3.15 5.96
C SER A 150 -8.23 -3.45 5.93
N PHE A 151 -7.78 -4.53 6.59
CA PHE A 151 -6.39 -4.92 6.63
C PHE A 151 -5.84 -5.30 5.25
N LYS A 152 -6.66 -5.99 4.43
CA LYS A 152 -6.27 -6.43 3.09
C LYS A 152 -5.96 -5.26 2.13
N GLU A 153 -6.48 -4.06 2.40
CA GLU A 153 -6.22 -2.87 1.57
C GLU A 153 -4.78 -2.36 1.73
N TYR A 154 -4.14 -2.65 2.86
CA TYR A 154 -2.80 -2.16 3.20
C TYR A 154 -1.69 -3.21 3.03
N VAL A 155 -2.05 -4.42 2.60
CA VAL A 155 -1.10 -5.54 2.44
C VAL A 155 -1.15 -6.15 1.06
N THR A 156 -0.03 -6.72 0.64
CA THR A 156 0.06 -7.48 -0.61
C THR A 156 0.78 -8.81 -0.41
N VAL A 157 0.48 -9.75 -1.29
CA VAL A 157 1.15 -11.05 -1.41
C VAL A 157 1.80 -11.09 -2.79
N ASP A 158 2.79 -10.22 -3.00
CA ASP A 158 3.55 -10.20 -4.24
C ASP A 158 4.46 -11.44 -4.33
N SER A 159 4.65 -11.90 -5.57
CA SER A 159 5.28 -13.17 -5.93
C SER A 159 6.64 -13.35 -5.24
N TYR A 160 6.70 -14.42 -4.45
CA TYR A 160 7.82 -14.95 -3.67
C TYR A 160 9.15 -14.22 -3.84
N ARG A 161 9.49 -13.44 -2.81
CA ARG A 161 10.84 -12.96 -2.57
C ARG A 161 11.16 -13.35 -1.13
N ASP A 162 12.09 -14.30 -0.97
CA ASP A 162 12.54 -14.78 0.34
C ASP A 162 12.91 -13.58 1.23
N ARG A 163 12.41 -13.55 2.47
CA ARG A 163 12.68 -12.50 3.47
C ARG A 163 14.17 -12.31 3.77
N ASN A 164 14.96 -13.37 3.52
CA ASN A 164 16.43 -13.37 3.63
C ASN A 164 17.15 -13.02 2.31
N SER A 165 16.41 -12.86 1.21
CA SER A 165 16.99 -12.45 -0.06
C SER A 165 17.22 -10.94 -0.11
N SER A 166 18.25 -10.54 -0.84
CA SER A 166 18.53 -9.14 -1.17
C SER A 166 17.48 -8.53 -2.11
N TYR A 167 16.57 -9.33 -2.65
CA TYR A 167 15.52 -8.91 -3.57
C TYR A 167 14.21 -8.84 -2.79
N ARG A 168 13.96 -7.74 -2.08
CA ARG A 168 12.64 -7.48 -1.47
C ARG A 168 11.72 -6.77 -2.47
N SER A 169 10.43 -6.73 -2.18
CA SER A 169 9.48 -5.81 -2.85
C SER A 169 9.22 -4.67 -1.86
N PRO A 170 10.02 -3.58 -1.91
CA PRO A 170 9.86 -2.48 -0.98
C PRO A 170 8.55 -1.74 -1.17
N VAL A 171 8.12 -1.04 -0.13
CA VAL A 171 7.02 -0.10 -0.26
C VAL A 171 7.44 1.10 -1.11
N ASN A 172 6.68 1.39 -2.17
CA ASN A 172 6.82 2.62 -2.94
C ASN A 172 6.15 3.78 -2.16
N ILE A 173 6.97 4.61 -1.53
CA ILE A 173 6.53 5.75 -0.73
C ILE A 173 5.83 6.83 -1.56
N ASN A 174 6.02 6.87 -2.88
CA ASN A 174 5.39 7.85 -3.77
C ASN A 174 3.94 7.48 -4.16
N THR A 175 3.48 6.29 -3.76
CA THR A 175 2.12 5.79 -4.00
C THR A 175 1.48 5.23 -2.73
N ALA A 176 2.26 5.06 -1.65
CA ALA A 176 1.81 4.56 -0.35
C ALA A 176 0.69 5.44 0.25
N GLU A 177 -0.35 4.76 0.72
CA GLU A 177 -1.43 5.40 1.46
C GLU A 177 -0.99 5.76 2.89
N LEU A 178 -1.67 6.74 3.48
CA LEU A 178 -1.32 7.30 4.79
C LEU A 178 -1.18 6.23 5.89
N TRP A 179 -2.06 5.23 5.93
CA TRP A 179 -2.02 4.19 6.95
C TRP A 179 -0.89 3.17 6.73
N THR A 180 -0.51 2.94 5.48
CA THR A 180 0.74 2.24 5.17
C THR A 180 1.93 3.04 5.70
N LEU A 181 2.01 4.34 5.37
CA LEU A 181 3.10 5.21 5.83
C LEU A 181 3.23 5.24 7.35
N ARG A 182 2.13 5.40 8.09
CA ARG A 182 2.10 5.37 9.56
C ARG A 182 2.62 4.07 10.17
N SER A 183 2.63 2.99 9.41
CA SER A 183 3.09 1.67 9.86
C SER A 183 4.57 1.44 9.61
N LEU A 184 5.22 2.23 8.73
CA LEU A 184 6.62 2.05 8.35
C LEU A 184 7.61 2.59 9.36
N PHE A 185 7.20 3.57 10.16
CA PHE A 185 8.07 4.33 11.05
C PHE A 185 7.96 3.89 12.51
N ARG A 186 9.10 3.91 13.19
CA ARG A 186 9.24 3.70 14.63
C ARG A 186 10.00 4.85 15.25
N TYR A 187 9.93 4.94 16.57
CA TYR A 187 10.79 5.84 17.33
C TYR A 187 11.90 5.04 18.01
N ASP A 188 13.16 5.47 17.86
CA ASP A 188 14.36 4.77 18.33
C ASP A 188 14.71 5.05 19.80
N TYR A 189 13.94 5.92 20.47
CA TYR A 189 14.13 6.17 21.90
C TYR A 189 13.23 5.24 22.73
N ASP A 190 13.79 4.73 23.84
CA ASP A 190 13.05 4.12 24.96
C ASP A 190 12.25 5.19 25.74
N ASP A 191 11.54 6.07 25.04
CA ASP A 191 10.62 7.01 25.68
C ASP A 191 9.31 6.27 25.95
N ASP A 192 8.92 6.19 27.21
CA ASP A 192 7.64 5.60 27.63
C ASP A 192 6.42 6.47 27.20
N ASP A 193 6.65 7.62 26.57
CA ASP A 193 5.62 8.54 26.07
C ASP A 193 5.12 8.11 24.68
N TYR A 194 4.29 7.07 24.71
CA TYR A 194 3.65 6.49 23.53
C TYR A 194 2.84 7.51 22.72
N ASP A 195 2.17 8.46 23.39
CA ASP A 195 1.37 9.49 22.73
C ASP A 195 2.26 10.44 21.92
N MET A 196 3.42 10.84 22.48
CA MET A 196 4.40 11.64 21.76
C MET A 196 4.97 10.88 20.56
N ILE A 197 5.31 9.60 20.72
CA ILE A 197 5.83 8.75 19.63
C ILE A 197 4.84 8.69 18.47
N GLN A 198 3.57 8.43 18.78
CA GLN A 198 2.52 8.38 17.76
C GLN A 198 2.30 9.70 17.07
N TRP A 199 2.26 10.79 17.83
CA TRP A 199 2.06 12.12 17.26
C TRP A 199 3.15 12.43 16.24
N ARG A 200 4.42 12.11 16.54
CA ARG A 200 5.55 12.29 15.61
C ARG A 200 5.47 11.41 14.36
N ILE A 201 5.08 10.14 14.52
CA ILE A 201 4.91 9.23 13.37
C ILE A 201 3.76 9.70 12.48
N ASN A 202 2.66 10.18 13.07
CA ASN A 202 1.53 10.72 12.32
C ASN A 202 1.93 11.99 11.57
N ASP A 203 2.60 12.93 12.24
CA ASP A 203 3.06 14.19 11.64
C ASP A 203 4.03 13.97 10.48
N LEU A 204 5.00 13.04 10.63
CA LEU A 204 5.89 12.67 9.53
C LEU A 204 5.14 12.00 8.38
N SER A 205 4.26 11.04 8.69
CA SER A 205 3.50 10.31 7.67
C SER A 205 2.56 11.24 6.87
N GLU A 206 1.90 12.17 7.55
CA GLU A 206 1.07 13.22 6.92
C GLU A 206 1.93 14.14 6.05
N ALA A 207 3.09 14.57 6.52
CA ALA A 207 3.97 15.43 5.73
C ALA A 207 4.53 14.73 4.47
N ILE A 208 4.82 13.43 4.54
CA ILE A 208 5.19 12.62 3.38
C ILE A 208 4.01 12.53 2.42
N TYR A 209 2.82 12.20 2.94
CA TYR A 209 1.60 12.05 2.17
C TYR A 209 1.26 13.36 1.44
N ASP A 210 1.14 14.46 2.16
CA ASP A 210 0.84 15.80 1.63
C ASP A 210 1.87 16.23 0.57
N ARG A 211 3.16 15.94 0.76
CA ARG A 211 4.18 16.30 -0.22
C ARG A 211 3.98 15.58 -1.55
N VAL A 212 3.70 14.28 -1.50
CA VAL A 212 3.60 13.42 -2.68
C VAL A 212 2.25 13.59 -3.37
N HIS A 213 1.17 13.49 -2.60
CA HIS A 213 -0.21 13.39 -3.08
C HIS A 213 -0.82 14.76 -3.35
N ASP A 214 -0.75 15.68 -2.37
CA ASP A 214 -1.36 17.01 -2.51
C ASP A 214 -0.42 18.02 -3.18
N GLY A 215 0.88 17.91 -2.90
CA GLY A 215 1.91 18.80 -3.40
C GLY A 215 2.42 18.43 -4.80
N GLY A 216 2.15 17.21 -5.27
CA GLY A 216 2.65 16.70 -6.55
C GLY A 216 4.17 16.71 -6.65
N ASN A 217 4.88 16.57 -5.53
CA ASN A 217 6.34 16.65 -5.44
C ASN A 217 6.92 15.31 -4.95
N PRO A 218 6.90 14.27 -5.82
CA PRO A 218 7.35 12.93 -5.45
C PRO A 218 8.83 12.94 -5.09
N PHE A 219 9.23 12.00 -4.24
CA PHE A 219 10.64 11.79 -3.94
C PHE A 219 11.30 11.14 -5.14
N THR A 220 12.26 11.85 -5.72
CA THR A 220 12.96 11.41 -6.93
C THR A 220 14.17 10.54 -6.61
N THR A 221 14.64 10.58 -5.35
CA THR A 221 15.75 9.74 -4.89
C THR A 221 15.59 9.31 -3.44
N TRP A 222 16.25 8.20 -3.08
CA TRP A 222 16.34 7.79 -1.68
C TRP A 222 16.97 8.87 -0.79
N SER A 223 17.99 9.57 -1.29
CA SER A 223 18.64 10.64 -0.54
C SER A 223 17.71 11.83 -0.28
N ASP A 224 16.81 12.16 -1.21
CA ASP A 224 15.76 13.17 -1.03
C ASP A 224 14.79 12.75 0.08
N PHE A 225 14.29 11.50 0.01
CA PHE A 225 13.42 10.95 1.04
C PHE A 225 14.08 10.90 2.42
N LYS A 226 15.33 10.42 2.50
CA LYS A 226 16.09 10.36 3.75
C LYS A 226 16.32 11.76 4.34
N SER A 227 16.74 12.71 3.51
CA SER A 227 16.96 14.10 3.95
C SER A 227 15.67 14.74 4.46
N PHE A 228 14.52 14.37 3.88
CA PHE A 228 13.22 14.81 4.35
C PHE A 228 12.89 14.23 5.73
N ILE A 229 13.06 12.91 5.91
CA ILE A 229 12.89 12.28 7.24
C ILE A 229 13.84 12.90 8.26
N ASP A 230 15.10 13.12 7.91
CA ASP A 230 16.12 13.69 8.81
C ASP A 230 15.79 15.15 9.23
N THR A 231 14.88 15.84 8.52
CA THR A 231 14.36 17.15 8.96
C THR A 231 13.33 17.05 10.08
N TYR A 232 12.70 15.88 10.21
CA TYR A 232 11.83 15.53 11.33
C TYR A 232 12.73 14.94 12.44
N ASP A 233 12.73 15.64 13.59
CA ASP A 233 13.59 15.41 14.76
C ASP A 233 14.05 13.95 14.95
N GLY A 234 15.38 13.75 15.08
CA GLY A 234 16.15 12.55 14.74
C GLY A 234 15.97 11.29 15.60
N GLY A 235 14.76 11.07 16.10
CA GLY A 235 14.35 9.84 16.77
C GLY A 235 13.47 8.92 15.94
N VAL A 236 13.03 9.33 14.74
CA VAL A 236 12.20 8.48 13.87
C VAL A 236 13.08 7.65 12.94
N SER A 237 12.84 6.34 12.88
CA SER A 237 13.51 5.43 11.96
C SER A 237 12.50 4.48 11.33
N LEU A 238 12.91 3.71 10.32
CA LEU A 238 12.05 2.70 9.70
C LEU A 238 12.12 1.38 10.49
N PHE A 239 11.00 0.67 10.64
CA PHE A 239 10.97 -0.64 11.31
C PHE A 239 11.92 -1.66 10.67
N ASP A 240 11.97 -1.64 9.34
CA ASP A 240 12.69 -2.57 8.50
C ASP A 240 13.35 -1.83 7.34
N ASN A 241 14.23 -2.52 6.62
CA ASN A 241 14.61 -2.16 5.25
C ASN A 241 13.47 -2.43 4.24
N ASP A 242 12.21 -2.49 4.68
CA ASP A 242 11.06 -2.76 3.81
C ASP A 242 10.60 -1.51 3.06
N VAL A 243 11.14 -0.35 3.45
CA VAL A 243 11.48 0.66 2.46
C VAL A 243 12.95 0.43 2.13
N VAL A 244 13.20 -0.35 1.08
CA VAL A 244 14.56 -0.74 0.72
C VAL A 244 15.28 0.53 0.26
N GLU A 245 16.49 0.73 0.80
CA GLU A 245 17.59 1.40 0.11
C GLU A 245 17.83 0.67 -1.22
N GLY A 246 16.95 0.95 -2.20
CA GLY A 246 16.92 0.29 -3.48
C GLY A 246 18.27 0.48 -4.14
N VAL A 247 19.04 -0.60 -4.18
CA VAL A 247 20.41 -0.68 -4.64
C VAL A 247 20.52 -0.19 -6.07
N ASN A 248 20.75 1.11 -6.24
CA ASN A 248 21.89 1.65 -6.95
C ASN A 248 21.84 3.18 -6.93
N SER A 249 23.03 3.73 -6.82
CA SER A 249 23.49 5.08 -7.17
C SER A 249 23.04 5.66 -8.52
N ASN A 250 22.00 5.14 -9.17
CA ASN A 250 21.18 5.73 -10.24
C ASN A 250 19.93 4.84 -10.38
N PHE A 251 18.75 5.44 -10.40
CA PHE A 251 17.58 4.82 -11.00
C PHE A 251 17.86 4.71 -12.51
N ASN A 252 18.37 3.57 -12.97
CA ASN A 252 18.69 3.28 -14.37
C ASN A 252 18.04 1.96 -14.79
#